data_AF-A0A1I5AD25-F1
#
_entry.id   AF-A0A1I5AD25-F1
#
_cell.length_a   1.000
_cell.length_b   1.000
_cell.length_c   1.000
_cell.angle_alpha   90.00
_cell.angle_beta   90.00
_cell.angle_gamma   90.00
#
_symmetry.space_group_name_H-M   'P 1'
#
loop_
_entity.id
_entity.type
_entity.pdbx_description
1 polymer ?
#
loop_
_entity_poly.entity_id
_entity_poly.type
_entity_poly.pdbx_seq_one_letter_code
_entity_poly.pdbx_strand_id
1 'polypeptide(L)'
;MTIKNLFAIILKLTGFFFIIKIFTIVIPEQITLLLNYDIIFPSDITSQEIIPLPIISISVILIVLLFVYYISIYKTEILMKFLRIENYFGDTRIENINIPIEKYVQISILVISIILLIFNIPELIISINTYFGINKNFEINLIPNLISSISISLFAIILILFSDKISRLIIK
;
A
#
# COMPACT_ATOMS: atom_id res chain seq x y z
N MET A 1 -15.40 18.31 16.42
CA MET A 1 -14.28 17.55 15.83
C MET A 1 -13.80 18.28 14.57
N THR A 2 -12.49 18.41 14.33
CA THR A 2 -11.95 19.06 13.12
C THR A 2 -11.79 18.03 11.99
N ILE A 3 -11.86 18.48 10.73
CA ILE A 3 -11.62 17.62 9.56
C ILE A 3 -10.20 17.00 9.62
N LYS A 4 -9.23 17.77 10.12
CA LYS A 4 -7.87 17.30 10.41
C LYS A 4 -7.86 16.07 11.34
N ASN A 5 -8.61 16.11 12.44
CA ASN A 5 -8.67 15.00 13.39
C ASN A 5 -9.35 13.76 12.79
N LEU A 6 -10.38 13.95 11.95
CA LEU A 6 -11.01 12.85 11.21
C LEU A 6 -10.01 12.17 10.28
N PHE A 7 -9.25 12.95 9.51
CA PHE A 7 -8.20 12.44 8.64
C PHE A 7 -7.10 11.72 9.39
N ALA A 8 -6.66 12.26 10.52
CA ALA A 8 -5.66 11.61 11.36
C ALA A 8 -6.16 10.23 11.83
N ILE A 9 -7.44 10.11 12.22
CA ILE A 9 -8.04 8.83 12.60
C ILE A 9 -8.10 7.86 11.42
N ILE A 10 -8.55 8.33 10.24
CA ILE A 10 -8.58 7.51 9.02
C ILE A 10 -7.18 6.98 8.72
N LEU A 11 -6.16 7.85 8.67
CA LEU A 11 -4.79 7.45 8.38
C LEU A 11 -4.22 6.46 9.40
N LYS A 12 -4.52 6.64 10.69
CA LYS A 12 -4.12 5.70 11.75
C LYS A 12 -4.78 4.33 11.56
N LEU A 13 -6.09 4.30 11.31
CA LEU A 13 -6.82 3.06 11.04
C LEU A 13 -6.28 2.36 9.80
N THR A 14 -6.06 3.11 8.72
CA THR A 14 -5.54 2.61 7.46
C THR A 14 -4.13 2.03 7.62
N GLY A 15 -3.23 2.70 8.36
CA GLY A 15 -1.92 2.15 8.71
C GLY A 15 -2.00 0.90 9.59
N PHE A 16 -2.93 0.86 10.53
CA PHE A 16 -3.15 -0.32 11.37
C PHE A 16 -3.65 -1.54 10.57
N PHE A 17 -4.61 -1.33 9.67
CA PHE A 17 -5.09 -2.38 8.76
C PHE A 17 -3.99 -2.89 7.81
N PHE A 18 -3.13 -1.99 7.31
CA PHE A 18 -1.96 -2.39 6.52
C PHE A 18 -1.06 -3.36 7.30
N ILE A 19 -0.72 -3.01 8.54
CA ILE A 19 0.12 -3.85 9.40
C ILE A 19 -0.53 -5.23 9.59
N ILE A 20 -1.82 -5.27 9.94
CA ILE A 20 -2.55 -6.54 10.09
C ILE A 20 -2.47 -7.36 8.80
N LYS A 21 -2.76 -6.77 7.63
CA LYS A 21 -2.77 -7.50 6.35
C LYS A 21 -1.40 -8.06 5.98
N ILE A 22 -0.32 -7.34 6.28
CA ILE A 22 1.05 -7.86 6.12
C ILE A 22 1.29 -9.07 7.02
N PHE A 23 0.89 -9.00 8.30
CA PHE A 23 1.07 -10.10 9.25
C PHE A 23 0.22 -11.34 8.92
N THR A 24 -1.00 -11.16 8.38
CA THR A 24 -1.91 -12.28 8.10
C THR A 24 -1.72 -12.91 6.73
N ILE A 25 -1.17 -12.19 5.75
CA ILE A 25 -1.03 -12.69 4.37
C ILE A 25 0.43 -12.83 3.98
N VAL A 26 1.20 -11.73 4.04
CA VAL A 26 2.56 -11.70 3.48
C VAL A 26 3.53 -12.53 4.32
N ILE A 27 3.53 -12.39 5.65
CA ILE A 27 4.46 -13.12 6.52
C ILE A 27 4.28 -14.64 6.41
N PRO A 28 3.06 -15.21 6.53
CA PRO A 28 2.85 -16.65 6.37
C PRO A 28 3.31 -17.18 5.00
N GLU A 29 3.08 -16.42 3.94
CA GLU A 29 3.49 -16.81 2.59
C GLU A 29 5.01 -16.79 2.43
N GLN A 30 5.70 -15.77 2.96
CA GLN A 30 7.16 -15.75 2.95
C GLN A 30 7.77 -16.89 3.77
N ILE A 31 7.16 -17.25 4.90
CA ILE A 31 7.57 -18.42 5.70
C ILE A 31 7.38 -19.71 4.88
N THR A 32 6.27 -19.83 4.15
CA THR A 32 6.00 -21.01 3.31
C THR A 32 7.01 -21.13 2.16
N LEU A 33 7.41 -20.01 1.54
CA LEU A 33 8.46 -19.97 0.53
C LEU A 33 9.84 -20.34 1.11
N LEU A 34 10.14 -19.92 2.34
CA LEU A 34 11.38 -20.28 3.04
C LEU A 34 11.45 -21.76 3.41
N LEU A 35 10.36 -22.30 3.98
CA LEU A 35 10.31 -23.71 4.40
C LEU A 35 10.42 -24.67 3.21
N ASN A 36 9.93 -24.26 2.04
CA ASN A 36 9.96 -25.05 0.82
C ASN A 36 11.00 -24.55 -0.19
N TYR A 37 12.03 -23.83 0.27
CA TYR A 37 13.00 -23.16 -0.60
C TYR A 37 13.65 -24.10 -1.62
N ASP A 38 14.12 -25.27 -1.15
CA ASP A 38 14.81 -26.25 -2.00
C ASP A 38 13.89 -26.95 -3.03
N ILE A 39 12.56 -26.85 -2.84
CA ILE A 39 11.56 -27.50 -3.69
C ILE A 39 11.02 -26.51 -4.74
N ILE A 40 10.83 -25.25 -4.33
CA ILE A 40 10.16 -24.22 -5.13
C ILE A 40 11.15 -23.50 -6.06
N PHE A 41 12.39 -23.29 -5.59
CA PHE A 41 13.39 -22.51 -6.31
C PHE A 41 14.26 -23.42 -7.20
N PRO A 42 14.66 -22.96 -8.41
CA PRO A 42 15.57 -23.70 -9.28
C PRO A 42 16.91 -24.02 -8.59
N SER A 43 17.45 -25.22 -8.85
CA SER A 43 18.75 -25.67 -8.32
C SER A 43 19.92 -24.73 -8.65
N ASP A 44 19.81 -24.00 -9.75
CA ASP A 44 20.82 -23.04 -10.20
C ASP A 44 20.90 -21.82 -9.27
N ILE A 45 19.81 -21.48 -8.57
CA ILE A 45 19.74 -20.38 -7.60
C ILE A 45 20.14 -20.88 -6.21
N THR A 46 19.76 -22.10 -5.83
CA THR A 46 20.13 -22.68 -4.52
C THR A 46 21.62 -23.03 -4.43
N SER A 47 22.26 -23.32 -5.56
CA SER A 47 23.71 -23.58 -5.66
C SER A 47 24.60 -22.33 -5.61
N GLN A 48 24.02 -21.14 -5.84
CA GLN A 48 24.70 -19.88 -5.66
C GLN A 48 24.53 -19.47 -4.20
N GLU A 49 25.61 -19.18 -3.46
CA GLU A 49 25.61 -18.72 -2.05
C GLU A 49 24.98 -17.30 -1.88
N ILE A 50 23.95 -16.98 -2.65
CA ILE A 50 23.22 -15.73 -2.61
C ILE A 50 22.15 -15.84 -1.53
N ILE A 51 21.96 -14.75 -0.77
CA ILE A 51 20.91 -14.68 0.23
C ILE A 51 19.55 -14.92 -0.46
N PRO A 52 18.73 -15.88 0.01
CA PRO A 52 17.43 -16.18 -0.56
C PRO A 52 16.55 -14.94 -0.72
N LEU A 53 15.94 -14.76 -1.89
CA LEU A 53 15.00 -13.67 -2.18
C LEU A 53 13.91 -13.51 -1.09
N PRO A 54 13.32 -14.59 -0.53
CA PRO A 54 12.35 -14.47 0.56
C PRO A 54 12.93 -13.79 1.82
N ILE A 55 14.19 -14.05 2.18
CA ILE A 55 14.86 -13.43 3.35
C ILE A 55 15.04 -11.93 3.15
N ILE A 56 15.49 -11.54 1.96
CA ILE A 56 15.63 -10.13 1.58
C ILE A 56 14.27 -9.45 1.64
N SER A 57 13.23 -10.10 1.11
CA SER A 57 11.88 -9.55 1.09
C SER A 57 11.30 -9.35 2.51
N ILE A 58 11.50 -10.31 3.44
CA ILE A 58 11.10 -10.17 4.84
C ILE A 58 11.80 -8.97 5.49
N SER A 59 13.10 -8.82 5.25
CA SER A 59 13.88 -7.69 5.80
C SER A 59 13.34 -6.35 5.30
N VAL A 60 13.04 -6.25 4.00
CA VAL A 60 12.42 -5.06 3.40
C VAL A 60 11.03 -4.81 3.96
N ILE A 61 10.18 -5.85 4.08
CA ILE A 61 8.85 -5.75 4.66
C ILE A 61 8.92 -5.21 6.09
N LEU A 62 9.88 -5.66 6.89
CA LEU A 62 10.05 -5.22 8.28
C LEU A 62 10.42 -3.73 8.35
N ILE A 63 11.30 -3.26 7.47
CA ILE A 63 11.63 -1.83 7.33
C ILE A 63 10.38 -1.03 6.91
N VAL A 64 9.62 -1.52 5.93
CA VAL A 64 8.38 -0.89 5.46
C VAL A 64 7.34 -0.83 6.58
N LEU A 65 7.19 -1.89 7.37
CA LEU A 65 6.28 -1.93 8.53
C LEU A 65 6.67 -0.90 9.58
N LEU A 66 7.94 -0.80 9.93
CA LEU A 66 8.45 0.22 10.86
C LEU A 66 8.17 1.63 10.33
N PHE A 67 8.37 1.84 9.03
CA PHE A 67 8.10 3.11 8.38
C PHE A 67 6.61 3.47 8.39
N VAL A 68 5.73 2.52 8.03
CA VAL A 68 4.27 2.71 8.05
C VAL A 68 3.77 2.93 9.48
N TYR A 69 4.28 2.17 10.45
CA TYR A 69 3.99 2.39 11.87
C TYR A 69 4.40 3.80 12.32
N TYR A 70 5.63 4.21 12.00
CA TYR A 70 6.14 5.52 12.37
C TYR A 70 5.33 6.65 11.75
N ILE A 71 5.03 6.58 10.45
CA ILE A 71 4.38 7.67 9.74
C ILE A 71 2.87 7.67 9.94
N SER A 72 2.22 6.52 9.96
CA SER A 72 0.75 6.46 9.98
C SER A 72 0.20 6.48 11.40
N ILE A 73 0.86 5.81 12.34
CA ILE A 73 0.37 5.62 13.71
C ILE A 73 1.02 6.62 14.68
N TYR A 74 2.36 6.64 14.72
CA TYR A 74 3.09 7.45 15.70
C TYR A 74 3.11 8.95 15.33
N LYS A 75 3.46 9.28 14.08
CA LYS A 75 3.66 10.66 13.62
C LYS A 75 2.87 10.97 12.36
N THR A 76 1.55 10.76 12.44
CA THR A 76 0.55 10.98 11.37
C THR A 76 0.61 12.39 10.76
N GLU A 77 1.09 13.38 11.51
CA GLU A 77 1.33 14.74 11.04
C GLU A 77 2.23 14.81 9.80
N ILE A 78 3.23 13.92 9.69
CA ILE A 78 4.12 13.85 8.52
C ILE A 78 3.30 13.52 7.27
N LEU A 79 2.45 12.49 7.36
CA LEU A 79 1.59 12.09 6.25
C LEU A 79 0.54 13.16 5.93
N MET A 80 -0.02 13.82 6.95
CA MET A 80 -0.96 14.93 6.76
C MET A 80 -0.34 16.11 6.03
N LYS A 81 0.92 16.45 6.34
CA LYS A 81 1.68 17.49 5.63
C LYS A 81 2.01 17.08 4.20
N PHE A 82 2.41 15.82 3.99
CA PHE A 82 2.69 15.29 2.65
C PHE A 82 1.45 15.32 1.75
N LEU A 83 0.30 14.91 2.30
CA LEU A 83 -1.01 14.97 1.62
C LEU A 83 -1.59 16.39 1.58
N ARG A 84 -0.87 17.39 2.09
CA ARG A 84 -1.27 18.81 2.15
C ARG A 84 -2.62 19.06 2.82
N ILE A 85 -3.10 18.13 3.66
CA ILE A 85 -4.41 18.20 4.32
C ILE A 85 -4.51 19.47 5.17
N GLU A 86 -3.42 19.87 5.83
CA GLU A 86 -3.35 21.11 6.61
C GLU A 86 -3.60 22.37 5.75
N ASN A 87 -3.06 22.40 4.52
CA ASN A 87 -3.21 23.54 3.61
C ASN A 87 -4.61 23.61 2.98
N TYR A 88 -5.25 22.45 2.77
CA TYR A 88 -6.56 22.39 2.12
C TYR A 88 -7.74 22.59 3.10
N PHE A 89 -7.58 22.18 4.37
CA PHE A 89 -8.67 22.10 5.35
C PHE A 89 -8.48 22.90 6.64
N GLY A 90 -7.26 23.31 7.03
CA GLY A 90 -7.02 24.09 8.24
C GLY A 90 -7.71 23.53 9.51
N ASP A 91 -8.03 24.42 10.46
CA ASP A 91 -8.85 24.10 11.65
C ASP A 91 -10.35 24.27 11.39
N THR A 92 -10.82 23.92 10.20
CA THR A 92 -12.26 23.97 9.90
C THR A 92 -13.01 22.99 10.81
N ARG A 93 -13.88 23.56 11.66
CA ARG A 93 -14.83 22.79 12.46
C ARG A 93 -15.93 22.28 11.53
N ILE A 94 -16.35 21.04 11.75
CA ILE A 94 -17.41 20.37 10.97
C ILE A 94 -18.75 21.15 10.98
N GLU A 95 -18.92 22.09 11.91
CA GLU A 95 -20.13 22.93 12.01
C GLU A 95 -20.19 24.11 11.01
N ASN A 96 -19.08 24.50 10.37
CA ASN A 96 -19.02 25.61 9.39
C ASN A 96 -18.59 25.13 7.99
N ILE A 97 -19.30 24.13 7.46
CA ILE A 97 -19.00 23.59 6.13
C ILE A 97 -19.60 24.51 5.07
N ASN A 98 -18.78 25.44 4.58
CA ASN A 98 -18.94 25.98 3.23
C ASN A 98 -17.76 25.53 2.38
N ILE A 99 -17.41 24.24 2.49
CA ILE A 99 -16.33 23.64 1.71
C ILE A 99 -16.88 23.33 0.31
N PRO A 100 -16.21 23.78 -0.76
CA PRO A 100 -16.63 23.47 -2.12
C PRO A 100 -16.73 21.96 -2.34
N ILE A 101 -17.77 21.51 -3.05
CA ILE A 101 -17.97 20.09 -3.41
C ILE A 101 -16.71 19.50 -4.07
N GLU A 102 -15.94 20.30 -4.81
CA GLU A 102 -14.64 19.94 -5.39
C GLU A 102 -13.64 19.41 -4.39
N LYS A 103 -13.52 20.06 -3.23
CA LYS A 103 -12.61 19.63 -2.19
C LYS A 103 -13.08 18.33 -1.53
N TYR A 104 -14.40 18.14 -1.38
CA TYR A 104 -14.94 16.88 -0.85
C TYR A 104 -14.67 15.71 -1.79
N VAL A 105 -14.93 15.87 -3.09
CA VAL A 105 -14.67 14.82 -4.08
C VAL A 105 -13.17 14.49 -4.13
N GLN A 106 -12.31 15.51 -4.06
CA GLN A 106 -10.86 15.31 -4.02
C GLN A 106 -10.43 14.49 -2.78
N ILE A 107 -10.93 14.83 -1.59
CA ILE A 107 -10.69 14.06 -0.36
C ILE A 107 -11.09 12.61 -0.57
N SER A 108 -12.30 12.37 -1.06
CA SER A 108 -12.82 11.02 -1.25
C SER A 108 -11.94 10.21 -2.20
N ILE A 109 -11.50 10.81 -3.31
CA ILE A 109 -10.55 10.17 -4.24
C ILE A 109 -9.24 9.82 -3.53
N LEU A 110 -8.66 10.75 -2.77
CA LEU A 110 -7.41 10.51 -2.04
C LEU A 110 -7.55 9.36 -1.04
N VAL A 111 -8.61 9.37 -0.23
CA VAL A 111 -8.84 8.32 0.78
C VAL A 111 -9.04 6.96 0.12
N ILE A 112 -9.87 6.88 -0.92
CA ILE A 112 -10.10 5.62 -1.66
C ILE A 112 -8.80 5.10 -2.26
N SER A 113 -7.97 5.98 -2.84
CA SER A 113 -6.73 5.60 -3.49
C SER A 113 -5.67 5.11 -2.50
N ILE A 114 -5.57 5.77 -1.34
CA ILE A 114 -4.69 5.32 -0.25
C ILE A 114 -5.11 3.94 0.26
N ILE A 115 -6.43 3.73 0.46
CA ILE A 115 -6.97 2.43 0.83
C ILE A 115 -6.61 1.39 -0.24
N LEU A 116 -6.85 1.68 -1.52
CA LEU A 116 -6.56 0.78 -2.63
C LEU A 116 -5.08 0.35 -2.64
N LEU A 117 -4.14 1.29 -2.47
CA LEU A 117 -2.71 0.99 -2.36
C LEU A 117 -2.41 0.08 -1.18
N ILE A 118 -2.96 0.38 -0.01
CA ILE A 118 -2.68 -0.38 1.21
C ILE A 118 -3.17 -1.81 1.13
N PHE A 119 -4.33 -2.03 0.49
CA PHE A 119 -4.81 -3.39 0.30
C PHE A 119 -4.03 -4.14 -0.79
N ASN A 120 -3.50 -3.44 -1.80
CA ASN A 120 -2.89 -4.06 -2.96
C ASN A 120 -1.36 -4.23 -2.87
N ILE A 121 -0.65 -3.41 -2.08
CA ILE A 121 0.80 -3.56 -1.83
C ILE A 121 1.16 -4.96 -1.30
N PRO A 122 0.46 -5.52 -0.29
CA PRO A 122 0.71 -6.89 0.18
C PRO A 122 0.65 -7.93 -0.95
N GLU A 123 -0.38 -7.84 -1.79
CA GLU A 123 -0.62 -8.76 -2.92
C GLU A 123 0.43 -8.60 -4.02
N LEU A 124 0.91 -7.38 -4.23
CA LEU A 124 2.01 -7.08 -5.16
C LEU A 124 3.32 -7.70 -4.69
N ILE A 125 3.66 -7.60 -3.39
CA ILE A 125 4.89 -8.19 -2.82
C ILE A 125 4.87 -9.71 -3.00
N ILE A 126 3.74 -10.34 -2.70
CA ILE A 126 3.50 -11.78 -2.90
C ILE A 126 3.70 -12.16 -4.37
N SER A 127 3.04 -11.44 -5.28
CA SER A 127 3.09 -11.72 -6.72
C SER A 127 4.50 -11.59 -7.29
N ILE A 128 5.30 -10.62 -6.80
CA ILE A 128 6.70 -10.47 -7.20
C ILE A 128 7.54 -11.65 -6.70
N ASN A 129 7.44 -11.98 -5.42
CA ASN A 129 8.25 -13.05 -4.82
C ASN A 129 7.93 -14.41 -5.42
N THR A 130 6.66 -14.67 -5.73
CA THR A 130 6.23 -15.90 -6.41
C THR A 130 6.68 -15.91 -7.87
N TYR A 131 6.53 -14.81 -8.62
CA TYR A 131 6.99 -14.74 -10.01
C TYR A 131 8.49 -14.98 -10.17
N PHE A 132 9.32 -14.41 -9.31
CA PHE A 132 10.78 -14.59 -9.38
C PHE A 132 11.28 -15.85 -8.66
N GLY A 133 10.49 -16.40 -7.73
CA GLY A 133 10.92 -17.52 -6.88
C GLY A 133 10.52 -18.90 -7.36
N ILE A 134 9.61 -19.01 -8.34
CA ILE A 134 9.02 -20.28 -8.74
C ILE A 134 9.73 -20.85 -9.97
N ASN A 135 10.01 -22.16 -9.96
CA ASN A 135 10.46 -22.90 -11.12
C ASN A 135 9.41 -22.84 -12.26
N LYS A 136 9.84 -22.65 -13.52
CA LYS A 136 9.00 -22.37 -14.72
C LYS A 136 7.81 -23.33 -14.95
N ASN A 137 7.75 -24.45 -14.23
CA ASN A 137 6.69 -25.45 -14.36
C ASN A 137 5.38 -25.13 -13.60
N PHE A 138 5.32 -24.06 -12.79
CA PHE A 138 4.12 -23.67 -12.00
C PHE A 138 3.37 -22.43 -12.56
N GLU A 139 3.52 -22.14 -13.85
CA GLU A 139 3.30 -20.81 -14.46
C GLU A 139 1.85 -20.33 -14.71
N ILE A 140 0.80 -21.13 -14.51
CA ILE A 140 -0.48 -20.85 -15.20
C ILE A 140 -1.24 -19.62 -14.67
N ASN A 141 -1.04 -19.17 -13.42
CA ASN A 141 -1.79 -18.04 -12.82
C ASN A 141 -0.94 -16.88 -12.27
N LEU A 142 0.39 -16.91 -12.42
CA LEU A 142 1.27 -15.91 -11.81
C LEU A 142 1.30 -14.58 -12.58
N ILE A 143 1.36 -14.66 -13.90
CA ILE A 143 1.46 -13.48 -14.77
C ILE A 143 0.20 -12.59 -14.67
N PRO A 144 -1.04 -13.12 -14.75
CA PRO A 144 -2.24 -12.30 -14.62
C PRO A 144 -2.35 -11.59 -13.26
N ASN A 145 -1.97 -12.27 -12.17
CA ASN A 145 -2.01 -11.70 -10.82
C ASN A 145 -0.98 -10.59 -10.62
N LEU A 146 0.23 -10.78 -11.14
CA LEU A 146 1.27 -9.75 -11.12
C LEU A 146 0.85 -8.51 -11.93
N ILE A 147 0.34 -8.71 -13.16
CA ILE A 147 -0.15 -7.62 -14.01
C ILE A 147 -1.28 -6.88 -13.31
N SER A 148 -2.29 -7.60 -12.80
CA SER A 148 -3.40 -7.00 -12.05
C SER A 148 -2.91 -6.15 -10.88
N SER A 149 -2.03 -6.71 -10.04
CA SER A 149 -1.50 -6.02 -8.86
C SER A 149 -0.69 -4.76 -9.25
N ILE A 150 0.09 -4.82 -10.33
CA ILE A 150 0.82 -3.65 -10.86
C ILE A 150 -0.16 -2.60 -11.37
N SER A 151 -1.16 -3.00 -12.16
CA SER A 151 -2.17 -2.09 -12.72
C SER A 151 -2.97 -1.38 -11.64
N ILE A 152 -3.43 -2.10 -10.60
CA ILE A 152 -4.17 -1.54 -9.47
C ILE A 152 -3.30 -0.53 -8.70
N SER A 153 -2.03 -0.86 -8.45
CA SER A 153 -1.10 0.04 -7.76
C SER A 153 -0.84 1.32 -8.56
N LEU A 154 -0.60 1.19 -9.87
CA LEU A 154 -0.39 2.34 -10.76
C LEU A 154 -1.64 3.22 -10.82
N PHE A 155 -2.82 2.61 -10.95
CA PHE A 155 -4.08 3.33 -10.97
C PHE A 155 -4.28 4.15 -9.69
N ALA A 156 -4.02 3.57 -8.52
CA ALA A 156 -4.10 4.28 -7.26
C ALA A 156 -3.09 5.44 -7.16
N ILE A 157 -1.86 5.26 -7.65
CA ILE A 157 -0.86 6.35 -7.69
C ILE A 157 -1.33 7.49 -8.60
N ILE A 158 -1.89 7.17 -9.77
CA ILE A 158 -2.46 8.15 -10.70
C ILE A 158 -3.58 8.94 -10.01
N LEU A 159 -4.50 8.25 -9.32
CA LEU A 159 -5.59 8.91 -8.60
C LEU A 159 -5.07 9.84 -7.50
N ILE A 160 -4.00 9.47 -6.79
CA ILE A 160 -3.37 10.34 -5.78
C ILE A 160 -2.76 11.58 -6.43
N LEU A 161 -1.91 11.39 -7.45
CA LEU A 161 -1.17 12.47 -8.11
C LEU A 161 -2.07 13.45 -8.84
N PHE A 162 -3.18 12.97 -9.42
CA PHE A 162 -4.10 13.77 -10.21
C PHE A 162 -5.43 14.04 -9.51
N SER A 163 -5.52 13.84 -8.19
CA SER A 163 -6.75 14.03 -7.41
C SER A 163 -7.40 15.40 -7.64
N ASP A 164 -6.61 16.49 -7.72
CA ASP A 164 -7.08 17.85 -8.02
C ASP A 164 -7.73 17.98 -9.42
N LYS A 165 -7.19 17.28 -10.42
CA LYS A 165 -7.71 17.35 -11.80
C LYS A 165 -8.94 16.49 -11.98
N ILE A 166 -8.95 15.32 -11.35
CA ILE A 166 -10.06 14.37 -11.43
C ILE A 166 -11.27 14.92 -10.68
N SER A 167 -11.09 15.55 -9.51
CA SER A 167 -12.20 16.17 -8.78
C SER A 167 -12.90 17.25 -9.61
N ARG A 168 -12.14 18.11 -10.30
CA ARG A 168 -12.67 19.13 -11.22
C ARG A 168 -13.45 18.53 -12.38
N LEU A 169 -12.98 17.40 -12.90
CA LEU A 169 -13.61 16.74 -14.04
C LEU A 169 -14.93 16.07 -13.66
N ILE A 170 -15.07 15.57 -12.43
CA ILE A 170 -16.29 14.91 -11.94
C ILE A 170 -17.42 15.92 -11.65
N ILE A 171 -17.07 17.16 -11.29
CA ILE A 171 -18.04 18.17 -10.87
C ILE A 171 -18.45 19.11 -12.01
N LYS A 172 -17.65 19.17 -13.07
CA LYS A 172 -18.02 19.84 -14.32
C LYS A 172 -19.11 19.09 -15.04
#